data_AF-A0A942UPP7-F1
#
_entry.id   AF-A0A942UPP7-F1
#
_cell.length_a   1.000
_cell.length_b   1.000
_cell.length_c   1.000
_cell.angle_alpha   90.00
_cell.angle_beta   90.00
_cell.angle_gamma   90.00
#
_symmetry.space_group_name_H-M   'P 1'
#
loop_
_entity.id
_entity.type
_entity.pdbx_description
1 polymer ?
#
loop_
_entity_poly.entity_id
_entity_poly.type
_entity_poly.pdbx_seq_one_letter_code
_entity_poly.pdbx_strand_id
1 'polypeptide(L)'
;MKKDIVTGLFVFLIAITIFSVMRESDVKSVATNLQDDNDSLMKQIANFEQELVEKTTKIEELSEENQLLIEDLSASEKEVTLLKTSTEYQAFLNAINSIESYKTSKTFKEASEFISNGQGFATMDREGTCPCSFDFKGTPSLFEWIPNAVQELKEFRIEGEKILLTYTTNEDIGHNYLFVMTKAIGVFTQDKKWRIEAIQLIAK
;
A
#
# COMPACT_ATOMS: atom_id res chain seq x y z
N MET A 1 -74.81 -63.12 -50.05
CA MET A 1 -73.56 -63.91 -49.88
C MET A 1 -72.37 -63.36 -50.68
N LYS A 2 -72.40 -63.27 -52.03
CA LYS A 2 -71.27 -62.65 -52.79
C LYS A 2 -71.11 -61.13 -52.56
N LYS A 3 -72.21 -60.37 -52.43
CA LYS A 3 -72.14 -58.92 -52.15
C LYS A 3 -71.61 -58.61 -50.76
N ASP A 4 -72.06 -59.34 -49.73
CA ASP A 4 -71.67 -59.09 -48.34
C ASP A 4 -70.17 -59.39 -48.08
N ILE A 5 -69.63 -60.42 -48.74
CA ILE A 5 -68.20 -60.76 -48.70
C ILE A 5 -67.36 -59.67 -49.38
N VAL A 6 -67.81 -59.17 -50.54
CA VAL A 6 -67.10 -58.11 -51.28
C VAL A 6 -67.13 -56.79 -50.49
N THR A 7 -68.27 -56.43 -49.89
CA THR A 7 -68.37 -55.24 -49.04
C THR A 7 -67.52 -55.38 -47.78
N GLY A 8 -67.49 -56.56 -47.14
CA GLY A 8 -66.63 -56.82 -45.98
C GLY A 8 -65.13 -56.72 -46.30
N LEU A 9 -64.70 -57.27 -47.43
CA LEU A 9 -63.32 -57.14 -47.93
C LEU A 9 -62.94 -55.68 -48.21
N PHE A 10 -63.87 -54.91 -48.78
CA PHE A 10 -63.65 -53.50 -49.07
C PHE A 10 -63.50 -52.67 -47.78
N VAL A 11 -64.33 -52.90 -46.78
CA VAL A 11 -64.22 -52.25 -45.46
C VAL A 11 -62.92 -52.63 -44.76
N PHE A 12 -62.51 -53.91 -44.85
CA PHE A 12 -61.25 -54.38 -44.26
C PHE A 12 -60.02 -53.74 -44.93
N LEU A 13 -60.03 -53.59 -46.26
CA LEU A 13 -58.98 -52.88 -46.99
C LEU A 13 -58.90 -51.40 -46.58
N ILE A 14 -60.04 -50.72 -46.44
CA ILE A 14 -60.07 -49.33 -45.96
C ILE A 14 -59.47 -49.23 -44.55
N ALA A 15 -59.81 -50.15 -43.64
CA ALA A 15 -59.26 -50.17 -42.30
C ALA A 15 -57.73 -50.35 -42.29
N ILE A 16 -57.19 -51.28 -43.09
CA ILE A 16 -55.72 -51.48 -43.21
C ILE A 16 -55.03 -50.23 -43.77
N THR A 17 -55.66 -49.56 -44.72
CA THR A 17 -55.11 -48.35 -45.35
C THR A 17 -55.05 -47.20 -44.33
N ILE A 18 -56.11 -47.00 -43.55
CA ILE A 18 -56.15 -45.99 -42.48
C ILE A 18 -55.11 -46.30 -41.40
N PHE A 19 -54.98 -47.56 -40.97
CA PHE A 19 -53.96 -47.98 -39.98
C PHE A 19 -52.53 -47.79 -40.49
N SER A 20 -52.28 -48.02 -41.79
CA SER A 20 -50.95 -47.80 -42.38
C SER A 20 -50.60 -46.32 -42.46
N VAL A 21 -51.56 -45.48 -42.85
CA VAL A 21 -51.37 -44.01 -42.89
C VAL A 21 -51.16 -43.42 -41.49
N MET A 22 -51.89 -43.91 -40.48
CA MET A 22 -51.70 -43.49 -39.08
C MET A 22 -50.31 -43.90 -38.54
N ARG A 23 -49.85 -45.11 -38.87
CA ARG A 23 -48.52 -45.57 -38.47
C ARG A 23 -47.40 -44.79 -39.14
N GLU A 24 -47.58 -44.40 -40.40
CA GLU A 24 -46.64 -43.53 -41.12
C GLU A 24 -46.63 -42.11 -40.52
N SER A 25 -47.79 -41.58 -40.11
CA SER A 25 -47.83 -40.29 -39.40
C SER A 25 -47.18 -40.33 -38.02
N ASP A 26 -47.31 -41.42 -37.27
CA ASP A 26 -46.66 -41.59 -35.97
C ASP A 26 -45.14 -41.72 -36.11
N VAL A 27 -44.66 -42.49 -37.09
CA VAL A 27 -43.23 -42.62 -37.38
C VAL A 27 -42.65 -41.28 -37.87
N LYS A 28 -43.39 -40.54 -38.70
CA LYS A 28 -42.98 -39.21 -39.15
C LYS A 28 -42.94 -38.21 -38.00
N SER A 29 -43.91 -38.26 -37.08
CA SER A 29 -43.96 -37.43 -35.87
C SER A 29 -42.80 -37.71 -34.92
N VAL A 30 -42.47 -38.99 -34.70
CA VAL A 30 -41.30 -39.38 -33.89
C VAL A 30 -39.98 -38.96 -34.57
N ALA A 31 -39.88 -39.12 -35.89
CA ALA A 31 -38.70 -38.68 -36.64
C ALA A 31 -38.52 -37.16 -36.62
N THR A 32 -39.60 -36.38 -36.71
CA THR A 32 -39.53 -34.91 -36.59
C THR A 32 -39.14 -34.48 -35.19
N ASN A 33 -39.69 -35.09 -34.14
CA ASN A 33 -39.31 -34.77 -32.76
C ASN A 33 -37.85 -35.11 -32.47
N LEU A 34 -37.35 -36.25 -32.97
CA LEU A 34 -35.94 -36.62 -32.86
C LEU A 34 -35.01 -35.65 -33.62
N GLN A 35 -35.46 -35.14 -34.77
CA GLN A 35 -34.70 -34.16 -35.54
C GLN A 35 -34.67 -32.81 -34.81
N ASP A 36 -35.81 -32.35 -34.29
CA ASP A 36 -35.90 -31.11 -33.51
C ASP A 36 -35.07 -31.19 -32.21
N ASP A 37 -35.08 -32.33 -31.52
CA ASP A 37 -34.27 -32.59 -30.34
C ASP A 37 -32.77 -32.59 -30.67
N ASN A 38 -32.38 -33.22 -31.79
CA ASN A 38 -30.99 -33.24 -32.24
C ASN A 38 -30.51 -31.83 -32.63
N ASP A 39 -31.33 -31.06 -33.36
CA ASP A 39 -31.01 -29.68 -33.74
C ASP A 39 -30.92 -28.77 -32.49
N SER A 40 -31.79 -28.99 -31.49
CA SER A 40 -31.74 -28.31 -30.19
C SER A 40 -30.47 -28.64 -29.41
N LEU A 41 -30.08 -29.92 -29.34
CA LEU A 41 -28.86 -30.37 -28.67
C LEU A 41 -27.61 -29.85 -29.38
N MET A 42 -27.57 -29.88 -30.72
CA MET A 42 -26.46 -29.31 -31.50
C MET A 42 -26.31 -27.81 -31.24
N LYS A 43 -27.42 -27.08 -31.13
CA LYS A 43 -27.41 -25.65 -30.78
C LYS A 43 -26.92 -25.42 -29.34
N GLN A 44 -27.28 -26.26 -28.39
CA GLN A 44 -26.78 -26.19 -27.01
C GLN A 44 -25.28 -26.49 -26.94
N ILE A 45 -24.80 -27.51 -27.66
CA ILE A 45 -23.38 -27.84 -27.74
C ILE A 45 -22.59 -26.67 -28.33
N ALA A 46 -23.04 -26.10 -29.44
CA ALA A 46 -22.38 -24.94 -30.05
C ALA A 46 -22.31 -23.73 -29.10
N ASN A 47 -23.40 -23.46 -28.37
CA ASN A 47 -23.42 -22.40 -27.36
C ASN A 47 -22.45 -22.69 -26.20
N PHE A 48 -22.40 -23.93 -25.71
CA PHE A 48 -21.49 -24.31 -24.64
C PHE A 48 -20.03 -24.27 -25.08
N GLU A 49 -19.71 -24.71 -26.30
CA GLU A 49 -18.37 -24.58 -26.87
C GLU A 49 -17.94 -23.12 -26.94
N GLN A 50 -18.83 -22.22 -27.37
CA GLN A 50 -18.56 -20.79 -27.41
C GLN A 50 -18.34 -20.21 -25.99
N GLU A 51 -19.19 -20.54 -25.02
CA GLU A 51 -19.06 -20.08 -23.64
C GLU A 51 -17.76 -20.61 -22.99
N LEU A 52 -17.36 -21.84 -23.32
CA LEU A 52 -16.13 -22.45 -22.82
C LEU A 52 -14.90 -21.74 -23.39
N VAL A 53 -14.89 -21.43 -24.68
CA VAL A 53 -13.83 -20.63 -25.30
C VAL A 53 -13.73 -19.25 -24.64
N GLU A 54 -14.85 -18.54 -24.50
CA GLU A 54 -14.87 -17.20 -23.88
C GLU A 54 -14.35 -17.24 -22.42
N LYS A 55 -14.78 -18.24 -21.64
CA LYS A 55 -14.31 -18.41 -20.27
C LYS A 55 -12.83 -18.78 -20.19
N THR A 56 -12.36 -19.65 -21.07
CA THR A 56 -10.94 -20.03 -21.12
C THR A 56 -10.06 -18.83 -21.46
N THR A 57 -10.42 -18.04 -22.48
CA THR A 57 -9.70 -16.81 -22.82
C THR A 57 -9.69 -15.85 -21.63
N LYS A 58 -10.83 -15.67 -20.96
CA LYS A 58 -10.91 -14.80 -19.77
C LYS A 58 -10.07 -15.31 -18.59
N ILE A 59 -9.95 -16.62 -18.41
CA ILE A 59 -9.08 -17.22 -17.39
C ILE A 59 -7.61 -16.98 -17.73
N GLU A 60 -7.22 -17.12 -19.00
CA GLU A 60 -5.87 -16.82 -19.46
C GLU A 60 -5.52 -15.35 -19.23
N GLU A 61 -6.38 -14.42 -19.66
CA GLU A 61 -6.21 -12.98 -19.42
C GLU A 61 -6.07 -12.65 -17.93
N LEU A 62 -6.95 -13.19 -17.07
CA LEU A 62 -6.88 -12.98 -15.63
C LEU A 62 -5.62 -13.60 -15.01
N SER A 63 -5.14 -14.73 -15.55
CA SER A 63 -3.92 -15.36 -15.08
C SER A 63 -2.69 -14.53 -15.42
N GLU A 64 -2.65 -13.93 -16.62
CA GLU A 64 -1.58 -13.03 -17.04
C GLU A 64 -1.59 -11.73 -16.21
N GLU A 65 -2.76 -11.13 -16.00
CA GLU A 65 -2.90 -9.93 -15.18
C GLU A 65 -2.46 -10.18 -13.73
N ASN A 66 -2.85 -11.32 -13.15
CA ASN A 66 -2.43 -11.69 -11.80
C ASN A 66 -0.92 -11.89 -11.71
N GLN A 67 -0.30 -12.52 -12.73
CA GLN A 67 1.14 -12.69 -12.78
C GLN A 67 1.88 -11.34 -12.82
N LEU A 68 1.40 -10.40 -13.65
CA LEU A 68 1.94 -9.03 -13.72
C LEU A 68 1.81 -8.30 -12.37
N LEU A 69 0.65 -8.40 -11.71
CA LEU A 69 0.43 -7.79 -10.41
C LEU A 69 1.35 -8.37 -9.32
N ILE A 70 1.61 -9.68 -9.35
CA ILE A 70 2.56 -10.31 -8.42
C ILE A 70 3.99 -9.79 -8.65
N GLU A 71 4.39 -9.63 -9.91
CA GLU A 71 5.71 -9.10 -10.26
C GLU A 71 5.88 -7.63 -9.83
N ASP A 72 4.87 -6.80 -10.10
CA ASP A 72 4.83 -5.39 -9.69
C ASP A 72 4.85 -5.25 -8.16
N LEU A 73 4.11 -6.10 -7.45
CA LEU A 73 4.12 -6.13 -5.98
C LEU A 73 5.52 -6.49 -5.46
N SER A 74 6.16 -7.52 -6.03
CA SER A 74 7.51 -7.92 -5.63
C SER A 74 8.55 -6.84 -5.92
N ALA A 75 8.43 -6.13 -7.05
CA ALA A 75 9.29 -5.00 -7.38
C ALA A 75 9.11 -3.86 -6.37
N SER A 76 7.86 -3.51 -6.06
CA SER A 76 7.53 -2.47 -5.09
C SER A 76 8.05 -2.80 -3.68
N GLU A 77 7.89 -4.05 -3.23
CA GLU A 77 8.43 -4.51 -1.94
C GLU A 77 9.96 -4.41 -1.86
N LYS A 78 10.65 -4.72 -2.97
CA LYS A 78 12.10 -4.56 -3.07
C LYS A 78 12.49 -3.09 -3.01
N GLU A 79 11.82 -2.21 -3.74
CA GLU A 79 12.08 -0.77 -3.70
C GLU A 79 11.90 -0.19 -2.29
N VAL A 80 10.81 -0.56 -1.60
CA VAL A 80 10.58 -0.16 -0.20
C VAL A 80 11.68 -0.68 0.72
N THR A 81 12.13 -1.91 0.52
CA THR A 81 13.22 -2.51 1.32
C THR A 81 14.56 -1.82 1.06
N LEU A 82 14.84 -1.46 -0.20
CA LEU A 82 16.02 -0.71 -0.59
C LEU A 82 16.00 0.72 -0.03
N LEU A 83 14.84 1.38 -0.02
CA LEU A 83 14.66 2.68 0.62
C LEU A 83 14.87 2.61 2.14
N LYS A 84 14.35 1.58 2.82
CA LYS A 84 14.58 1.36 4.27
C LYS A 84 16.03 1.05 4.61
N THR A 85 16.77 0.42 3.71
CA THR A 85 18.19 0.12 3.89
C THR A 85 19.11 1.22 3.36
N SER A 86 18.54 2.23 2.70
CA SER A 86 19.29 3.37 2.21
C SER A 86 20.01 4.07 3.37
N THR A 87 21.24 4.51 3.10
CA THR A 87 22.07 5.18 4.11
C THR A 87 21.38 6.46 4.62
N GLU A 88 20.58 7.10 3.77
CA GLU A 88 19.79 8.30 4.11
C GLU A 88 18.66 8.00 5.10
N TYR A 89 17.91 6.91 4.91
CA TYR A 89 16.86 6.51 5.86
C TYR A 89 17.45 6.14 7.22
N GLN A 90 18.56 5.39 7.26
CA GLN A 90 19.22 5.07 8.53
C GLN A 90 19.81 6.32 9.20
N ALA A 91 20.35 7.26 8.41
CA ALA A 91 20.83 8.53 8.92
C ALA A 91 19.70 9.37 9.54
N PHE A 92 18.55 9.42 8.88
CA PHE A 92 17.33 10.05 9.38
C PHE A 92 16.86 9.42 10.71
N LEU A 93 16.75 8.10 10.78
CA LEU A 93 16.37 7.41 12.02
C LEU A 93 17.34 7.70 13.18
N ASN A 94 18.64 7.70 12.90
CA ASN A 94 19.65 8.01 13.91
C ASN A 94 19.59 9.47 14.38
N ALA A 95 19.30 10.41 13.47
CA ALA A 95 19.11 11.81 13.80
C ALA A 95 17.86 12.03 14.68
N ILE A 96 16.73 11.41 14.32
CA ILE A 96 15.51 11.44 15.15
C ILE A 96 15.79 10.87 16.53
N ASN A 97 16.39 9.69 16.63
CA ASN A 97 16.70 9.06 17.91
C ASN A 97 17.56 9.96 18.82
N SER A 98 18.44 10.76 18.22
CA SER A 98 19.25 11.74 18.94
C SER A 98 18.39 12.88 19.51
N ILE A 99 17.41 13.39 18.76
CA ILE A 99 16.48 14.41 19.25
C ILE A 99 15.49 13.85 20.27
N GLU A 100 14.95 12.64 20.07
CA GLU A 100 14.09 12.01 21.07
C GLU A 100 14.83 11.79 22.40
N SER A 101 16.10 11.41 22.34
CA SER A 101 16.93 11.27 23.53
C SER A 101 17.22 12.62 24.19
N TYR A 102 17.53 13.65 23.40
CA TYR A 102 17.68 15.04 23.87
C TYR A 102 16.42 15.53 24.57
N LYS A 103 15.24 15.31 23.99
CA LYS A 103 13.93 15.67 24.54
C LYS A 103 13.69 15.03 25.90
N THR A 104 14.16 13.81 26.12
CA THR A 104 14.02 13.10 27.41
C THR A 104 15.07 13.45 28.46
N SER A 105 16.03 14.32 28.13
CA SER A 105 17.09 14.74 29.06
C SER A 105 16.50 15.50 30.25
N LYS A 106 16.90 15.10 31.45
CA LYS A 106 16.42 15.67 32.73
C LYS A 106 17.30 16.80 33.23
N THR A 107 18.56 16.84 32.78
CA THR A 107 19.52 17.86 33.19
C THR A 107 20.16 18.52 31.97
N PHE A 108 20.62 19.77 32.13
CA PHE A 108 21.34 20.46 31.06
C PHE A 108 22.62 19.72 30.67
N LYS A 109 23.26 19.05 31.64
CA LYS A 109 24.42 18.19 31.39
C LYS A 109 24.07 17.03 30.45
N GLU A 110 22.94 16.36 30.67
CA GLU A 110 22.47 15.31 29.75
C GLU A 110 22.13 15.89 28.37
N ALA A 111 21.41 17.03 28.33
CA ALA A 111 21.05 17.68 27.08
C ALA A 111 22.28 18.12 26.26
N SER A 112 23.33 18.58 26.93
CA SER A 112 24.58 19.02 26.29
C SER A 112 25.40 17.88 25.66
N GLU A 113 25.15 16.61 26.01
CA GLU A 113 25.76 15.48 25.32
C GLU A 113 25.31 15.36 23.86
N PHE A 114 24.12 15.86 23.52
CA PHE A 114 23.58 15.83 22.16
C PHE A 114 24.08 16.99 21.29
N ILE A 115 24.75 17.97 21.89
CA ILE A 115 25.29 19.13 21.18
C ILE A 115 26.62 18.78 20.52
N SER A 116 26.82 19.26 19.29
CA SER A 116 28.06 19.12 18.55
C SER A 116 29.21 19.84 19.25
N ASN A 117 30.42 19.29 19.15
CA ASN A 117 31.60 19.96 19.69
C ASN A 117 31.84 21.32 19.01
N GLY A 118 32.36 22.29 19.78
CA GLY A 118 32.67 23.63 19.29
C GLY A 118 31.54 24.64 19.42
N GLN A 119 30.41 24.26 20.02
CA GLN A 119 29.38 25.19 20.52
C GLN A 119 29.71 25.62 21.96
N GLY A 120 29.30 26.83 22.33
CA GLY A 120 29.50 27.37 23.66
C GLY A 120 28.32 27.09 24.60
N PHE A 121 28.53 27.35 25.89
CA PHE A 121 27.48 27.30 26.91
C PHE A 121 27.62 28.54 27.78
N ALA A 122 26.51 29.19 28.11
CA ALA A 122 26.51 30.28 29.07
C ALA A 122 26.24 29.73 30.47
N THR A 123 26.99 30.19 31.46
CA THR A 123 27.00 29.65 32.84
C THR A 123 26.29 30.51 33.88
N MET A 124 25.64 31.61 33.49
CA MET A 124 24.91 32.48 34.42
C MET A 124 23.64 33.05 33.79
N ASP A 125 22.50 32.80 34.42
CA ASP A 125 21.36 33.72 34.38
C ASP A 125 21.63 34.92 35.33
N ARG A 126 20.73 35.92 35.37
CA ARG A 126 20.85 37.07 36.28
C ARG A 126 20.77 36.70 37.77
N GLU A 127 20.33 35.49 38.10
CA GLU A 127 20.07 35.01 39.45
C GLU A 127 21.18 34.08 39.98
N GLY A 128 22.17 33.74 39.15
CA GLY A 128 23.29 32.88 39.53
C GLY A 128 22.98 31.38 39.50
N THR A 129 21.91 30.98 38.81
CA THR A 129 21.54 29.58 38.60
C THR A 129 22.01 29.04 37.25
N CYS A 130 22.09 27.71 37.21
CA CYS A 130 22.65 26.78 36.21
C CYS A 130 22.81 27.29 34.75
N PRO A 131 23.86 26.85 34.03
CA PRO A 131 23.97 27.04 32.59
C PRO A 131 22.74 26.45 31.89
N CYS A 132 21.80 27.26 31.43
CA CYS A 132 20.66 26.76 30.67
C CYS A 132 20.63 27.40 29.29
N SER A 133 21.79 27.66 28.68
CA SER A 133 21.80 28.17 27.31
C SER A 133 22.95 27.66 26.48
N PHE A 134 22.65 27.36 25.22
CA PHE A 134 23.60 27.00 24.18
C PHE A 134 23.96 28.25 23.38
N ASP A 135 25.25 28.44 23.14
CA ASP A 135 25.77 29.42 22.20
C ASP A 135 26.10 28.71 20.88
N PHE A 136 25.17 28.78 19.93
CA PHE A 136 25.34 28.17 18.62
C PHE A 136 26.05 29.14 17.68
N LYS A 137 27.16 28.69 17.08
CA LYS A 137 27.90 29.49 16.10
C LYS A 137 27.00 29.98 14.97
N GLY A 138 27.07 31.28 14.69
CA GLY A 138 26.26 31.92 13.64
C GLY A 138 24.84 32.27 14.07
N THR A 139 24.49 32.06 15.34
CA THR A 139 23.25 32.61 15.92
C THR A 139 23.56 33.91 16.67
N PRO A 140 22.67 34.93 16.59
CA PRO A 140 22.90 36.23 17.24
C PRO A 140 22.65 36.22 18.75
N SER A 141 21.99 35.20 19.29
CA SER A 141 21.56 35.13 20.68
C SER A 141 21.71 33.72 21.24
N LEU A 142 21.97 33.64 22.55
CA LEU A 142 21.98 32.39 23.30
C LEU A 142 20.60 31.71 23.18
N PHE A 143 20.61 30.41 22.92
CA PHE A 143 19.41 29.58 22.93
C PHE A 143 19.17 29.04 24.34
N GLU A 144 18.06 29.42 24.97
CA GLU A 144 17.70 28.90 26.29
C GLU A 144 17.19 27.46 26.20
N TRP A 145 17.84 26.55 26.93
CA TRP A 145 17.39 25.18 27.05
C TRP A 145 16.26 25.09 28.06
N ILE A 146 15.10 24.63 27.60
CA ILE A 146 13.91 24.42 28.41
C ILE A 146 13.60 22.92 28.41
N PRO A 147 13.63 22.24 29.57
CA PRO A 147 13.31 20.82 29.65
C PRO A 147 11.86 20.57 29.20
N ASN A 148 11.63 19.45 28.51
CA ASN A 148 10.32 19.04 28.00
C ASN A 148 9.62 20.05 27.07
N ALA A 149 10.37 21.00 26.47
CA ALA A 149 9.80 21.96 25.52
C ALA A 149 9.47 21.34 24.15
N VAL A 150 10.20 20.30 23.76
CA VAL A 150 10.09 19.63 22.46
C VAL A 150 8.98 18.58 22.49
N GLN A 151 8.07 18.61 21.52
CA GLN A 151 6.94 17.69 21.39
C GLN A 151 7.13 16.73 20.21
N GLU A 152 6.42 16.93 19.11
CA GLU A 152 6.32 15.98 18.01
C GLU A 152 7.11 16.46 16.78
N LEU A 153 7.65 15.51 16.02
CA LEU A 153 8.29 15.82 14.74
C LEU A 153 7.22 16.27 13.74
N LYS A 154 7.34 17.50 13.23
CA LYS A 154 6.44 18.10 12.24
C LYS A 154 6.94 17.90 10.81
N GLU A 155 8.24 18.08 10.59
CA GLU A 155 8.85 18.06 9.26
C GLU A 155 10.30 17.60 9.33
N PHE A 156 10.79 16.95 8.27
CA PHE A 156 12.20 16.70 8.07
C PHE A 156 12.65 17.08 6.66
N ARG A 157 13.90 17.55 6.55
CA ARG A 157 14.58 17.83 5.28
C ARG A 157 16.04 17.40 5.35
N ILE A 158 16.61 17.02 4.21
CA ILE A 158 18.04 16.74 4.08
C ILE A 158 18.64 17.82 3.18
N GLU A 159 19.63 18.54 3.71
CA GLU A 159 20.32 19.62 2.99
C GLU A 159 21.83 19.36 3.01
N GLY A 160 22.35 18.77 1.92
CA GLY A 160 23.74 18.33 1.85
C GLY A 160 24.07 17.30 2.92
N GLU A 161 25.04 17.60 3.79
CA GLU A 161 25.45 16.71 4.88
C GLU A 161 24.64 16.92 6.18
N LYS A 162 23.62 17.78 6.16
CA LYS A 162 22.82 18.13 7.33
C LYS A 162 21.42 17.55 7.24
N ILE A 163 20.88 17.18 8.40
CA ILE A 163 19.48 16.77 8.55
C ILE A 163 18.77 17.84 9.37
N LEU A 164 17.71 18.39 8.81
CA LEU A 164 16.89 19.43 9.43
C LEU A 164 15.63 18.77 9.96
N LEU A 165 15.39 18.87 11.26
CA LEU A 165 14.22 18.30 11.93
C LEU A 165 13.43 19.40 12.62
N THR A 166 12.21 19.65 12.15
CA THR A 166 11.31 20.62 12.77
C THR A 166 10.40 19.90 13.76
N TYR A 167 10.44 20.31 15.02
CA TYR A 167 9.59 19.80 16.08
C TYR A 167 8.62 20.87 16.58
N THR A 168 7.41 20.45 16.90
CA THR A 168 6.47 21.27 17.66
C THR A 168 6.98 21.45 19.09
N THR A 169 6.55 22.55 19.72
CA THR A 169 6.89 22.89 21.09
C THR A 169 5.66 23.23 21.91
N ASN A 170 5.80 23.19 23.24
CA ASN A 170 4.74 23.60 24.17
C ASN A 170 4.21 25.01 23.85
N GLU A 171 2.96 25.28 24.22
CA GLU A 171 2.28 26.55 23.91
C GLU A 171 3.08 27.77 24.37
N ASP A 172 3.68 27.69 25.57
CA ASP A 172 4.44 28.75 26.23
C ASP A 172 5.67 29.25 25.46
N ILE A 173 6.24 28.44 24.56
CA ILE A 173 7.45 28.80 23.78
C ILE A 173 7.13 29.76 22.61
N GLY A 174 5.89 29.75 22.14
CA GLY A 174 5.44 30.57 21.01
C GLY A 174 6.03 30.22 19.62
N HIS A 175 7.05 29.36 19.54
CA HIS A 175 7.77 29.01 18.30
C HIS A 175 8.10 27.52 18.24
N ASN A 176 8.08 26.91 17.05
CA ASN A 176 8.62 25.57 16.83
C ASN A 176 10.16 25.59 16.83
N TYR A 177 10.77 24.44 17.11
CA TYR A 177 12.22 24.29 17.06
C TYR A 177 12.65 23.58 15.78
N LEU A 178 13.53 24.20 15.02
CA LEU A 178 14.27 23.56 13.94
C LEU A 178 15.64 23.13 14.46
N PHE A 179 15.84 21.82 14.56
CA PHE A 179 17.12 21.21 14.87
C PHE A 179 17.93 21.02 13.60
N VAL A 180 19.11 21.62 13.56
CA VAL A 180 20.10 21.40 12.51
C VAL A 180 21.06 20.32 12.99
N MET A 181 20.96 19.12 12.40
CA MET A 181 21.75 17.96 12.78
C MET A 181 22.95 17.80 11.86
N THR A 182 24.11 17.53 12.44
CA THR A 182 25.36 17.25 11.73
C THR A 182 26.06 16.02 12.30
N LYS A 183 26.88 15.35 11.50
CA LYS A 183 27.66 14.20 11.95
C LYS A 183 28.97 14.66 12.59
N ALA A 184 28.97 14.86 13.90
CA ALA A 184 30.09 15.40 14.67
C ALA A 184 30.38 14.61 15.95
N ILE A 185 31.54 14.87 16.54
CA ILE A 185 31.82 14.45 17.92
C ILE A 185 31.03 15.32 18.90
N GLY A 186 30.68 14.77 20.06
CA GLY A 186 29.98 15.49 21.10
C GLY A 186 30.92 16.38 21.91
N VAL A 187 30.35 17.25 22.74
CA VAL A 187 31.12 18.13 23.63
C VAL A 187 31.93 17.33 24.65
N PHE A 188 31.34 16.25 25.18
CA PHE A 188 31.97 15.39 26.19
C PHE A 188 32.37 14.01 25.67
N THR A 189 32.16 13.73 24.38
CA THR A 189 32.32 12.40 23.82
C THR A 189 33.05 12.43 22.47
N GLN A 190 33.93 11.46 22.23
CA GLN A 190 34.70 11.39 20.98
C GLN A 190 34.02 10.56 19.88
N ASP A 191 32.83 10.02 20.14
CA ASP A 191 32.06 9.23 19.18
C ASP A 191 31.36 10.12 18.16
N LYS A 192 31.66 9.89 16.88
CA LYS A 192 31.06 10.63 15.77
C LYS A 192 29.62 10.13 15.54
N LYS A 193 28.64 10.91 15.98
CA LYS A 193 27.19 10.64 15.86
C LYS A 193 26.47 11.83 15.24
N TRP A 194 25.16 11.69 15.00
CA TRP A 194 24.31 12.83 14.70
C TRP A 194 24.16 13.68 15.97
N ARG A 195 24.55 14.94 15.88
CA ARG A 195 24.57 15.91 16.98
C ARG A 195 23.91 17.20 16.53
N ILE A 196 23.38 17.94 17.48
CA ILE A 196 22.76 19.24 17.27
C ILE A 196 23.87 20.27 17.01
N GLU A 197 23.88 20.82 15.81
CA GLU A 197 24.74 21.93 15.42
C GLU A 197 24.13 23.27 15.82
N ALA A 198 22.82 23.42 15.63
CA ALA A 198 22.07 24.61 15.98
C ALA A 198 20.60 24.26 16.26
N ILE A 199 19.96 25.12 17.04
CA ILE A 199 18.50 25.13 17.22
C ILE A 199 18.00 26.52 16.82
N GLN A 200 17.06 26.56 15.88
CA GLN A 200 16.46 27.79 15.38
C GLN A 200 14.98 27.86 15.75
N LEU A 201 14.50 29.06 16.05
CA LEU A 201 13.08 29.31 16.32
C LEU A 201 12.35 29.55 14.99
N ILE A 202 11.28 28.81 14.75
CA ILE A 202 10.42 28.95 13.55
C ILE A 202 8.99 29.25 13.99
N ALA A 203 8.27 30.05 13.20
CA ALA A 203 6.84 30.28 13.42
C ALA A 203 6.05 28.96 13.49
N LYS A 204 5.01 28.93 14.33
CA LYS A 204 4.18 27.74 14.55
C LYS A 204 3.37 27.34 13.32
#